data_AF-A0A1E3LY92-F1
#
_entry.id   AF-A0A1E3LY92-F1
#
_cell.length_a   1.000
_cell.length_b   1.000
_cell.length_c   1.000
_cell.angle_alpha   90.00
_cell.angle_beta   90.00
_cell.angle_gamma   90.00
#
_symmetry.space_group_name_H-M   'P 1'
#
loop_
_entity.id
_entity.type
_entity.pdbx_description
1 polymer ?
#
loop_
_entity_poly.entity_id
_entity_poly.type
_entity_poly.pdbx_seq_one_letter_code
_entity_poly.pdbx_strand_id
1 'polypeptide(L)'
;MSGRAADRSRNSLVGYARPPAEHRFRKGVSGNPNGRPKGAKAKPKAQYDPAMRPTDQLVLEEAYRPVTIREGDTVIELPAIQAAMRALAISAMKGNRLSQKALAEITSTAEARASEERLTMMENALEYKQKWTAEIERCRRLSIDIPSPLPHPDDIHIDMRSGKVRTEGPLDESEKRDWDKRLARRDDAQAEINDYARRIKCAKSDRMRELYQAMWISEQYIFDLINDGMPDRYKLKLENRSWHADASREGKAAEMYKKLRAGRS
;
A
#
# COMPACT_ATOMS: atom_id res chain seq x y z
N MET A 1 -60.60 -41.73 71.51
CA MET A 1 -61.21 -40.80 70.53
C MET A 1 -60.26 -39.65 70.28
N SER A 2 -59.95 -39.38 69.00
CA SER A 2 -59.66 -38.09 68.32
C SER A 2 -58.95 -36.96 69.10
N GLY A 3 -57.92 -36.26 68.61
CA GLY A 3 -57.63 -35.94 67.20
C GLY A 3 -56.34 -35.14 66.97
N ARG A 4 -56.00 -35.05 65.68
CA ARG A 4 -54.90 -34.32 65.02
C ARG A 4 -54.94 -32.80 65.26
N ALA A 5 -53.77 -32.17 65.30
CA ALA A 5 -53.33 -31.16 64.31
C ALA A 5 -51.95 -30.60 64.69
N ALA A 6 -50.87 -31.25 64.24
CA ALA A 6 -49.56 -30.63 64.23
C ALA A 6 -49.50 -29.60 63.08
N ASP A 7 -49.47 -28.36 63.51
CA ASP A 7 -49.16 -27.10 62.85
C ASP A 7 -48.41 -27.19 61.49
N ARG A 8 -49.10 -26.71 60.44
CA ARG A 8 -48.56 -26.44 59.10
C ARG A 8 -47.97 -25.02 59.08
N SER A 9 -46.68 -24.83 59.38
CA SER A 9 -46.08 -23.49 59.25
C SER A 9 -44.55 -23.47 59.00
N ARG A 10 -44.00 -24.39 58.20
CA ARG A 10 -42.54 -24.41 57.93
C ARG A 10 -42.09 -24.36 56.47
N ASN A 11 -42.90 -23.87 55.55
CA ASN A 11 -42.50 -23.89 54.14
C ASN A 11 -42.98 -22.69 53.29
N SER A 12 -42.44 -21.48 53.51
CA SER A 12 -42.69 -20.35 52.58
C SER A 12 -41.85 -19.07 52.83
N LEU A 13 -40.55 -19.20 53.12
CA LEU A 13 -39.61 -18.05 53.03
C LEU A 13 -38.50 -18.35 52.03
N VAL A 14 -38.83 -18.11 50.76
CA VAL A 14 -37.92 -18.12 49.63
C VAL A 14 -37.16 -16.79 49.57
N GLY A 15 -35.85 -16.84 49.43
CA GLY A 15 -34.97 -15.66 49.48
C GLY A 15 -33.56 -15.96 48.93
N TYR A 16 -32.65 -14.98 49.01
CA TYR A 16 -31.29 -15.13 48.51
C TYR A 16 -30.59 -16.36 49.12
N ALA A 17 -30.01 -17.22 48.26
CA ALA A 17 -29.42 -18.52 48.62
C ALA A 17 -30.38 -19.53 49.30
N ARG A 18 -31.71 -19.33 49.24
CA ARG A 18 -32.73 -20.23 49.79
C ARG A 18 -33.79 -20.57 48.74
N PRO A 19 -33.46 -21.44 47.76
CA PRO A 19 -34.41 -21.84 46.74
C PRO A 19 -35.63 -22.57 47.36
N PRO A 20 -36.82 -22.50 46.76
CA PRO A 20 -38.03 -23.15 47.25
C PRO A 20 -37.80 -24.65 47.45
N ALA A 21 -38.31 -25.23 48.54
CA ALA A 21 -38.08 -26.64 48.87
C ALA A 21 -38.57 -27.60 47.78
N GLU A 22 -39.62 -27.22 47.05
CA GLU A 22 -40.20 -27.96 45.93
C GLU A 22 -39.23 -28.12 44.75
N HIS A 23 -38.29 -27.20 44.58
CA HIS A 23 -37.32 -27.20 43.46
C HIS A 23 -35.90 -27.59 43.87
N ARG A 24 -35.67 -27.99 45.14
CA ARG A 24 -34.36 -28.46 45.59
C ARG A 24 -34.11 -29.87 45.08
N PHE A 25 -32.93 -30.10 44.52
CA PHE A 25 -32.49 -31.45 44.20
C PHE A 25 -32.45 -32.30 45.47
N ARG A 26 -33.02 -33.50 45.41
CA ARG A 26 -32.99 -34.44 46.55
C ARG A 26 -31.59 -35.00 46.67
N LYS A 27 -31.02 -34.96 47.88
CA LYS A 27 -29.70 -35.54 48.17
C LYS A 27 -29.69 -37.03 47.78
N GLY A 28 -28.78 -37.41 46.88
CA GLY A 28 -28.68 -38.78 46.37
C GLY A 28 -29.44 -39.06 45.06
N VAL A 29 -30.22 -38.10 44.54
CA VAL A 29 -30.91 -38.21 43.26
C VAL A 29 -30.36 -37.16 42.29
N SER A 30 -29.73 -37.61 41.20
CA SER A 30 -29.31 -36.71 40.12
C SER A 30 -30.53 -36.02 39.53
N GLY A 31 -30.46 -34.69 39.35
CA GLY A 31 -31.48 -33.93 38.63
C GLY A 31 -31.61 -34.31 37.15
N ASN A 32 -30.65 -35.06 36.63
CA ASN A 32 -30.71 -35.71 35.33
C ASN A 32 -30.57 -37.24 35.52
N PRO A 33 -31.68 -37.97 35.76
CA PRO A 33 -31.64 -39.41 36.03
C PRO A 33 -31.17 -40.24 34.83
N ASN A 34 -31.34 -39.73 33.60
CA ASN A 34 -30.83 -40.38 32.38
C ASN A 34 -29.37 -40.02 32.07
N GLY A 35 -28.77 -39.13 32.85
CA GLY A 35 -27.41 -38.63 32.63
C GLY A 35 -27.22 -38.04 31.24
N ARG A 36 -25.95 -37.86 30.87
CA ARG A 36 -25.58 -37.68 29.47
C ARG A 36 -25.61 -39.05 28.80
N PRO A 37 -26.19 -39.22 27.59
CA PRO A 37 -26.24 -40.51 26.90
C PRO A 37 -24.85 -41.16 26.82
N LYS A 38 -24.73 -42.40 27.31
CA LYS A 38 -23.50 -43.20 27.17
C LYS A 38 -23.22 -43.40 25.68
N GLY A 39 -22.06 -42.95 25.21
CA GLY A 39 -21.65 -43.08 23.80
C GLY A 39 -21.90 -41.86 22.92
N ALA A 40 -22.35 -40.72 23.48
CA ALA A 40 -22.33 -39.46 22.75
C ALA A 40 -20.88 -39.06 22.43
N LYS A 41 -20.38 -39.55 21.28
CA LYS A 41 -19.08 -39.17 20.73
C LYS A 41 -19.02 -37.65 20.73
N ALA A 42 -17.95 -37.07 21.24
CA ALA A 42 -17.68 -35.66 20.98
C ALA A 42 -17.80 -35.48 19.47
N LYS A 43 -18.64 -34.54 19.01
CA LYS A 43 -18.64 -34.16 17.59
C LYS A 43 -17.17 -33.98 17.22
N PRO A 44 -16.67 -34.62 16.14
CA PRO A 44 -15.30 -34.39 15.73
C PRO A 44 -15.12 -32.87 15.69
N LYS A 45 -14.18 -32.35 16.49
CA LYS A 45 -13.81 -30.94 16.37
C LYS A 45 -13.54 -30.77 14.88
N ALA A 46 -14.28 -29.86 14.23
CA ALA A 46 -14.02 -29.56 12.82
C ALA A 46 -12.51 -29.47 12.66
N GLN A 47 -11.95 -30.21 11.70
CA GLN A 47 -10.52 -30.22 11.43
C GLN A 47 -10.16 -28.78 11.03
N TYR A 48 -9.87 -27.98 12.03
CA TYR A 48 -9.50 -26.59 11.87
C TYR A 48 -8.02 -26.62 11.57
N ASP A 49 -7.67 -26.39 10.31
CA ASP A 49 -6.30 -26.15 9.93
C ASP A 49 -5.88 -24.80 10.53
N PRO A 50 -4.96 -24.76 11.51
CA PRO A 50 -4.48 -23.50 12.09
C PRO A 50 -3.80 -22.60 11.05
N ALA A 51 -3.34 -23.15 9.92
CA ALA A 51 -2.75 -22.39 8.83
C ALA A 51 -3.79 -21.62 8.01
N MET A 52 -5.03 -22.09 7.90
CA MET A 52 -6.07 -21.42 7.10
C MET A 52 -6.61 -20.13 7.74
N ARG A 53 -6.44 -19.96 9.07
CA ARG A 53 -6.94 -18.79 9.85
C ARG A 53 -8.28 -18.21 9.36
N PRO A 54 -9.34 -19.01 9.12
CA PRO A 54 -10.59 -18.52 8.53
C PRO A 54 -11.30 -17.46 9.39
N THR A 55 -11.02 -17.42 10.70
CA THR A 55 -11.51 -16.36 11.59
C THR A 55 -10.90 -15.00 11.25
N ASP A 56 -9.62 -14.94 10.89
CA ASP A 56 -8.95 -13.68 10.53
C ASP A 56 -9.59 -13.10 9.28
N GLN A 57 -9.86 -13.95 8.28
CA GLN A 57 -10.56 -13.55 7.07
C GLN A 57 -11.96 -13.01 7.36
N LEU A 58 -12.76 -13.72 8.16
CA LEU A 58 -14.10 -13.27 8.55
C LEU A 58 -14.04 -11.90 9.28
N VAL A 59 -13.07 -11.72 10.18
CA VAL A 59 -12.88 -10.47 10.91
C VAL A 59 -12.49 -9.34 9.96
N LEU A 60 -11.61 -9.57 9.00
CA LEU A 60 -11.22 -8.58 8.01
C LEU A 60 -12.38 -8.23 7.08
N GLU A 61 -13.15 -9.22 6.61
CA GLU A 61 -14.33 -9.01 5.78
C GLU A 61 -15.36 -8.12 6.49
N GLU A 62 -15.65 -8.39 7.77
CA GLU A 62 -16.57 -7.56 8.54
C GLU A 62 -15.98 -6.18 8.83
N ALA A 63 -14.68 -6.08 9.13
CA ALA A 63 -14.00 -4.82 9.36
C ALA A 63 -14.05 -3.89 8.13
N TYR A 64 -13.91 -4.44 6.93
CA TYR A 64 -13.90 -3.67 5.68
C TYR A 64 -15.28 -3.54 5.01
N ARG A 65 -16.32 -4.18 5.56
CA ARG A 65 -17.70 -4.05 5.07
C ARG A 65 -18.15 -2.58 5.16
N PRO A 66 -18.72 -2.01 4.08
CA PRO A 66 -19.25 -0.65 4.11
C PRO A 66 -20.49 -0.59 5.02
N VAL A 67 -20.54 0.45 5.86
CA VAL A 67 -21.68 0.77 6.72
C VAL A 67 -22.07 2.24 6.54
N THR A 68 -23.35 2.52 6.66
CA THR A 68 -23.90 3.88 6.62
C THR A 68 -23.90 4.46 8.04
N ILE A 69 -23.30 5.64 8.20
CA ILE A 69 -23.30 6.35 9.48
C ILE A 69 -23.80 7.77 9.23
N ARG A 70 -24.56 8.30 10.19
CA ARG A 70 -25.01 9.68 10.18
C ARG A 70 -24.08 10.55 11.04
N GLU A 71 -23.39 11.49 10.42
CA GLU A 71 -22.60 12.53 11.08
C GLU A 71 -23.33 13.87 10.91
N GLY A 72 -24.06 14.29 11.95
CA GLY A 72 -24.91 15.48 11.92
C GLY A 72 -26.00 15.37 10.86
N ASP A 73 -25.94 16.25 9.86
CA ASP A 73 -26.89 16.32 8.75
C ASP A 73 -26.47 15.49 7.53
N THR A 74 -25.26 14.92 7.54
CA THR A 74 -24.72 14.14 6.42
C THR A 74 -24.74 12.65 6.71
N VAL A 75 -25.07 11.84 5.71
CA VAL A 75 -24.95 10.38 5.75
C VAL A 75 -23.76 10.00 4.88
N ILE A 76 -22.79 9.31 5.47
CA ILE A 76 -21.54 8.92 4.79
C ILE A 76 -21.44 7.39 4.84
N GLU A 77 -21.07 6.79 3.71
CA GLU A 77 -20.72 5.37 3.62
C GLU A 77 -19.22 5.20 3.83
N LEU A 78 -18.84 4.36 4.79
CA LEU A 78 -17.45 4.05 5.09
C LEU A 78 -17.30 2.65 5.71
N PRO A 79 -16.12 2.01 5.65
CA PRO A 79 -15.89 0.70 6.26
C PRO A 79 -16.18 0.66 7.76
N ALA A 80 -16.69 -0.46 8.26
CA ALA A 80 -17.06 -0.65 9.67
C ALA A 80 -15.91 -0.38 10.65
N ILE A 81 -14.67 -0.73 10.29
CA ILE A 81 -13.50 -0.43 11.13
C ILE A 81 -13.23 1.07 11.21
N GLN A 82 -13.42 1.80 10.11
CA GLN A 82 -13.25 3.26 10.09
C GLN A 82 -14.35 3.93 10.92
N ALA A 83 -15.58 3.39 10.88
CA ALA A 83 -16.71 3.80 11.72
C ALA A 83 -16.38 3.67 13.21
N ALA A 84 -15.91 2.49 13.60
CA ALA A 84 -15.54 2.16 14.97
C ALA A 84 -14.39 3.04 15.46
N MET A 85 -13.38 3.28 14.63
CA MET A 85 -12.24 4.16 14.98
C MET A 85 -12.67 5.61 15.19
N ARG A 86 -13.59 6.15 14.35
CA ARG A 86 -14.14 7.51 14.56
C ARG A 86 -14.94 7.60 15.86
N ALA A 87 -15.82 6.63 16.11
CA ALA A 87 -16.61 6.58 17.34
C ALA A 87 -15.71 6.48 18.59
N LEU A 88 -14.66 5.65 18.53
CA LEU A 88 -13.65 5.53 19.58
C LEU A 88 -12.94 6.87 19.82
N ALA A 89 -12.53 7.57 18.76
CA ALA A 89 -11.90 8.88 18.85
C ALA A 89 -12.83 9.93 19.47
N ILE A 90 -14.10 9.98 19.05
CA ILE A 90 -15.10 10.89 19.63
C ILE A 90 -15.30 10.59 21.12
N SER A 91 -15.39 9.32 21.51
CA SER A 91 -15.49 8.91 22.92
C SER A 91 -14.25 9.32 23.73
N ALA A 92 -13.05 9.17 23.16
CA ALA A 92 -11.80 9.59 23.78
C ALA A 92 -11.73 11.12 23.97
N MET A 93 -12.15 11.89 22.96
CA MET A 93 -12.22 13.36 23.04
C MET A 93 -13.23 13.85 24.08
N LYS A 94 -14.30 13.08 24.33
CA LYS A 94 -15.29 13.36 25.39
C LYS A 94 -14.81 12.98 26.80
N GLY A 95 -13.57 12.49 26.96
CA GLY A 95 -12.96 12.24 28.27
C GLY A 95 -13.09 10.80 28.79
N ASN A 96 -13.57 9.85 27.98
CA ASN A 96 -13.61 8.45 28.40
C ASN A 96 -12.18 7.88 28.50
N ARG A 97 -11.73 7.61 29.73
CA ARG A 97 -10.37 7.11 30.03
C ARG A 97 -10.02 5.81 29.31
N LEU A 98 -10.97 4.88 29.17
CA LEU A 98 -10.73 3.61 28.47
C LEU A 98 -10.54 3.84 26.97
N SER A 99 -11.36 4.71 26.37
CA SER A 99 -11.22 5.08 24.95
C SER A 99 -9.93 5.85 24.68
N GLN A 100 -9.52 6.76 25.57
CA GLN A 100 -8.24 7.47 25.47
C GLN A 100 -7.06 6.51 25.51
N LYS A 101 -7.06 5.56 26.45
CA LYS A 101 -6.01 4.53 26.55
C LYS A 101 -5.97 3.67 25.28
N ALA A 102 -7.10 3.14 24.83
CA ALA A 102 -7.17 2.30 23.63
C ALA A 102 -6.68 3.05 22.37
N LEU A 103 -7.08 4.31 22.19
CA LEU A 103 -6.64 5.12 21.06
C LEU A 103 -5.13 5.41 21.11
N ALA A 104 -4.60 5.73 22.29
CA ALA A 104 -3.16 5.96 22.48
C ALA A 104 -2.34 4.69 22.17
N GLU A 105 -2.81 3.51 22.61
CA GLU A 105 -2.17 2.23 22.32
C GLU A 105 -2.20 1.90 20.81
N ILE A 106 -3.35 2.06 20.15
CA ILE A 106 -3.46 1.85 18.69
C ILE A 106 -2.54 2.81 17.93
N THR A 107 -2.50 4.07 18.33
CA THR A 107 -1.65 5.08 17.67
C THR A 107 -0.17 4.76 17.87
N SER A 108 0.26 4.51 19.11
CA SER A 108 1.65 4.20 19.42
C SER A 108 2.12 2.92 18.72
N THR A 109 1.28 1.87 18.67
CA THR A 109 1.61 0.63 17.95
C THR A 109 1.68 0.85 16.44
N ALA A 110 0.80 1.66 15.86
CA ALA A 110 0.87 2.02 14.44
C ALA A 110 2.12 2.84 14.10
N GLU A 111 2.46 3.83 14.93
CA GLU A 111 3.66 4.64 14.77
C GLU A 111 4.95 3.83 14.94
N ALA A 112 4.99 2.93 15.93
CA ALA A 112 6.11 2.03 16.16
C ALA A 112 6.32 1.09 14.97
N ARG A 113 5.26 0.42 14.49
CA ARG A 113 5.33 -0.45 13.30
C ARG A 113 5.79 0.33 12.06
N ALA A 114 5.19 1.50 11.81
CA ALA A 114 5.58 2.32 10.68
C ALA A 114 7.03 2.82 10.78
N SER A 115 7.54 3.04 12.00
CA SER A 115 8.94 3.41 12.23
C SER A 115 9.88 2.23 12.03
N GLU A 116 9.51 1.05 12.53
CA GLU A 116 10.26 -0.20 12.34
C GLU A 116 10.34 -0.58 10.86
N GLU A 117 9.23 -0.58 10.13
CA GLU A 117 9.20 -0.83 8.69
C GLU A 117 10.09 0.15 7.92
N ARG A 118 10.07 1.43 8.28
CA ARG A 118 10.97 2.44 7.68
C ARG A 118 12.44 2.16 7.99
N LEU A 119 12.77 1.80 9.23
CA LEU A 119 14.14 1.45 9.62
C LEU A 119 14.61 0.21 8.87
N THR A 120 13.81 -0.85 8.82
CA THR A 120 14.12 -2.07 8.06
C THR A 120 14.30 -1.77 6.58
N MET A 121 13.43 -0.95 5.98
CA MET A 121 13.57 -0.55 4.57
C MET A 121 14.86 0.24 4.33
N MET A 122 15.20 1.16 5.24
CA MET A 122 16.43 1.95 5.19
C MET A 122 17.67 1.06 5.33
N GLU A 123 17.69 0.15 6.30
CA GLU A 123 18.79 -0.79 6.53
C GLU A 123 19.03 -1.67 5.29
N ASN A 124 17.98 -2.28 4.77
CA ASN A 124 18.05 -3.10 3.56
C ASN A 124 18.56 -2.30 2.36
N ALA A 125 18.11 -1.05 2.19
CA ALA A 125 18.55 -0.18 1.11
C ALA A 125 20.00 0.23 1.26
N LEU A 126 20.47 0.54 2.48
CA LEU A 126 21.86 0.87 2.77
C LEU A 126 22.77 -0.32 2.50
N GLU A 127 22.41 -1.51 2.99
CA GLU A 127 23.17 -2.74 2.76
C GLU A 127 23.27 -3.05 1.26
N TYR A 128 22.14 -3.00 0.55
CA TYR A 128 22.11 -3.23 -0.89
C TYR A 128 22.99 -2.22 -1.64
N LYS A 129 22.85 -0.92 -1.34
CA LYS A 129 23.61 0.14 -1.99
C LYS A 129 25.10 0.01 -1.72
N GLN A 130 25.50 -0.28 -0.48
CA GLN A 130 26.90 -0.48 -0.11
C GLN A 130 27.49 -1.69 -0.83
N LYS A 131 26.79 -2.83 -0.81
CA LYS A 131 27.23 -4.08 -1.43
C LYS A 131 27.46 -3.91 -2.94
N TRP A 132 26.50 -3.34 -3.66
CA TRP A 132 26.62 -3.18 -5.11
C TRP A 132 27.59 -2.09 -5.52
N THR A 133 27.69 -0.99 -4.76
CA THR A 133 28.70 0.04 -5.02
C THR A 133 30.10 -0.56 -4.92
N ALA A 134 30.37 -1.32 -3.86
CA ALA A 134 31.65 -2.00 -3.67
C ALA A 134 31.95 -3.02 -4.78
N GLU A 135 30.94 -3.77 -5.24
CA GLU A 135 31.10 -4.74 -6.31
C GLU A 135 31.38 -4.06 -7.67
N ILE A 136 30.67 -2.97 -7.98
CA ILE A 136 30.90 -2.19 -9.21
C ILE A 136 32.31 -1.57 -9.18
N GLU A 137 32.75 -1.02 -8.04
CA GLU A 137 34.10 -0.49 -7.87
C GLU A 137 35.17 -1.57 -8.00
N ARG A 138 34.92 -2.77 -7.44
CA ARG A 138 35.78 -3.94 -7.59
C ARG A 138 35.91 -4.33 -9.06
N CYS A 139 34.80 -4.41 -9.80
CA CYS A 139 34.81 -4.73 -11.22
C CYS A 139 35.56 -3.68 -12.04
N ARG A 140 35.31 -2.39 -11.78
CA ARG A 140 36.04 -1.28 -12.42
C ARG A 140 37.55 -1.37 -12.19
N ARG A 141 37.98 -1.63 -10.95
CA ARG A 141 39.41 -1.75 -10.60
C ARG A 141 40.08 -2.92 -11.30
N LEU A 142 39.37 -4.04 -11.45
CA LEU A 142 39.87 -5.24 -12.10
C LEU A 142 39.67 -5.24 -13.63
N SER A 143 39.04 -4.19 -14.19
CA SER A 143 38.68 -4.10 -15.61
C SER A 143 37.91 -5.33 -16.12
N ILE A 144 37.07 -5.90 -15.27
CA ILE A 144 36.14 -6.98 -15.62
C ILE A 144 34.76 -6.41 -15.90
N ASP A 145 33.92 -7.21 -16.55
CA ASP A 145 32.56 -6.80 -16.90
C ASP A 145 31.77 -6.37 -15.65
N ILE A 146 31.10 -5.23 -15.76
CA ILE A 146 30.41 -4.59 -14.64
C ILE A 146 28.97 -5.12 -14.64
N PRO A 147 28.53 -5.82 -13.58
CA PRO A 147 27.15 -6.25 -13.49
C PRO A 147 26.21 -5.04 -13.44
N SER A 148 25.05 -5.16 -14.08
CA SER A 148 23.97 -4.17 -14.04
C SER A 148 22.88 -4.65 -13.07
N PRO A 149 23.04 -4.48 -11.75
CA PRO A 149 22.02 -4.87 -10.78
C PRO A 149 20.72 -4.09 -10.99
N LEU A 150 19.61 -4.72 -10.61
CA LEU A 150 18.28 -4.12 -10.58
C LEU A 150 17.76 -4.11 -9.13
N PRO A 151 17.37 -2.96 -8.59
CA PRO A 151 17.65 -1.61 -9.11
C PRO A 151 19.15 -1.25 -9.06
N HIS A 152 19.62 -0.28 -9.86
CA HIS A 152 21.01 0.16 -9.77
C HIS A 152 21.24 0.94 -8.46
N PRO A 153 22.40 0.81 -7.77
CA PRO A 153 22.63 1.48 -6.48
C PRO A 153 22.49 3.01 -6.53
N ASP A 154 22.85 3.65 -7.65
CA ASP A 154 22.68 5.10 -7.86
C ASP A 154 21.21 5.54 -8.00
N ASP A 155 20.31 4.63 -8.37
CA ASP A 155 18.88 4.92 -8.48
C ASP A 155 18.19 4.86 -7.10
N ILE A 156 18.89 4.39 -6.05
CA ILE A 156 18.36 4.29 -4.69
C ILE A 156 18.76 5.55 -3.91
N HIS A 157 17.77 6.37 -3.56
CA HIS A 157 17.92 7.59 -2.77
C HIS A 157 17.40 7.38 -1.35
N ILE A 158 18.26 7.64 -0.38
CA ILE A 158 17.97 7.44 1.04
C ILE A 158 18.07 8.80 1.74
N ASP A 159 16.95 9.30 2.26
CA ASP A 159 16.94 10.45 3.16
C ASP A 159 17.37 9.98 4.55
N MET A 160 18.63 10.25 4.90
CA MET A 160 19.23 9.84 6.19
C MET A 160 18.58 10.52 7.40
N ARG A 161 17.83 11.61 7.22
CA ARG A 161 17.13 12.29 8.31
C ARG A 161 15.75 11.67 8.55
N SER A 162 15.01 11.35 7.48
CA SER A 162 13.65 10.83 7.60
C SER A 162 13.56 9.29 7.50
N GLY A 163 14.63 8.61 7.11
CA GLY A 163 14.66 7.18 6.81
C GLY A 163 13.80 6.80 5.58
N LYS A 164 13.51 7.75 4.68
CA LYS A 164 12.69 7.48 3.50
C LYS A 164 13.59 7.00 2.37
N VAL A 165 13.24 5.85 1.79
CA VAL A 165 13.90 5.28 0.62
C VAL A 165 13.03 5.52 -0.61
N ARG A 166 13.64 6.02 -1.68
CA ARG A 166 13.02 6.19 -3.00
C ARG A 166 13.90 5.54 -4.05
N THR A 167 13.27 4.93 -5.06
CA THR A 167 13.97 4.35 -6.20
C THR A 167 13.59 5.12 -7.46
N GLU A 168 14.57 5.66 -8.16
CA GLU A 168 14.44 6.44 -9.39
C GLU A 168 15.04 5.67 -10.57
N GLY A 169 14.52 4.47 -10.81
CA GLY A 169 15.00 3.55 -11.84
C GLY A 169 14.16 2.27 -11.87
N PRO A 170 14.43 1.36 -12.81
CA PRO A 170 13.71 0.10 -12.92
C PRO A 170 13.96 -0.80 -11.71
N LEU A 171 12.88 -1.32 -11.11
CA LEU A 171 12.95 -2.24 -9.98
C LEU A 171 13.14 -3.70 -10.42
N ASP A 172 12.58 -4.06 -11.57
CA ASP A 172 12.61 -5.42 -12.11
C ASP A 172 12.95 -5.47 -13.61
N GLU A 173 13.07 -6.69 -14.15
CA GLU A 173 13.40 -6.93 -15.55
C GLU A 173 12.29 -6.49 -16.52
N SER A 174 11.03 -6.47 -16.09
CA SER A 174 9.92 -6.02 -16.92
C SER A 174 9.98 -4.51 -17.10
N GLU A 175 10.11 -3.78 -16.00
CA GLU A 175 10.30 -2.33 -15.98
C GLU A 175 11.56 -1.94 -16.75
N LYS A 176 12.67 -2.68 -16.59
CA LYS A 176 13.91 -2.44 -17.33
C LYS A 176 13.67 -2.50 -18.84
N ARG A 177 12.96 -3.52 -19.34
CA ARG A 177 12.68 -3.64 -20.79
C ARG A 177 11.90 -2.45 -21.34
N ASP A 178 10.92 -1.96 -20.59
CA ASP A 178 10.16 -0.79 -21.02
C ASP A 178 10.98 0.51 -20.91
N TRP A 179 11.84 0.60 -19.91
CA TRP A 179 12.82 1.67 -19.78
C TRP A 179 13.79 1.71 -20.97
N ASP A 180 14.36 0.56 -21.34
CA ASP A 180 15.30 0.40 -22.44
C ASP A 180 14.65 0.76 -23.78
N LYS A 181 13.39 0.38 -24.01
CA LYS A 181 12.64 0.82 -25.22
C LYS A 181 12.48 2.34 -25.29
N ARG A 182 12.20 2.99 -24.14
CA ARG A 182 12.05 4.45 -24.09
C ARG A 182 13.39 5.14 -24.34
N LEU A 183 14.48 4.64 -23.74
CA LEU A 183 15.83 5.15 -24.00
C LEU A 183 16.22 4.96 -25.48
N ALA A 184 15.98 3.79 -26.06
CA ALA A 184 16.22 3.53 -27.47
C ALA A 184 15.45 4.50 -28.37
N ARG A 185 14.16 4.74 -28.11
CA ARG A 185 13.37 5.71 -28.90
C ARG A 185 13.90 7.14 -28.78
N ARG A 186 14.41 7.53 -27.61
CA ARG A 186 15.05 8.85 -27.43
C ARG A 186 16.34 8.94 -28.24
N ASP A 187 17.15 7.89 -28.23
CA ASP A 187 18.42 7.86 -28.96
C ASP A 187 18.18 7.86 -30.48
N ASP A 188 17.15 7.15 -30.94
CA ASP A 188 16.65 7.24 -32.33
C ASP A 188 16.20 8.67 -32.68
N ALA A 189 15.48 9.34 -31.78
CA ALA A 189 15.06 10.73 -31.98
C ALA A 189 16.28 11.65 -32.16
N GLN A 190 17.33 11.46 -31.33
CA GLN A 190 18.57 12.23 -31.45
C GLN A 190 19.26 11.99 -32.79
N ALA A 191 19.31 10.74 -33.27
CA ALA A 191 19.90 10.40 -34.56
C ALA A 191 19.13 11.06 -35.72
N GLU A 192 17.81 11.00 -35.70
CA GLU A 192 16.94 11.65 -36.68
C GLU A 192 17.09 13.18 -36.67
N ILE A 193 17.14 13.80 -35.49
CA ILE A 193 17.41 15.23 -35.32
C ILE A 193 18.72 15.63 -35.98
N ASN A 194 19.79 14.87 -35.73
CA ASN A 194 21.10 15.10 -36.34
C ASN A 194 21.04 14.96 -37.87
N ASP A 195 20.24 14.02 -38.37
CA ASP A 195 20.06 13.84 -39.81
C ASP A 195 19.27 14.98 -40.45
N TYR A 196 18.14 15.40 -39.88
CA TYR A 196 17.35 16.54 -40.37
C TYR A 196 18.15 17.85 -40.33
N ALA A 197 18.94 18.07 -39.28
CA ALA A 197 19.82 19.23 -39.17
C ALA A 197 20.87 19.29 -40.31
N ARG A 198 21.33 18.12 -40.80
CA ARG A 198 22.17 18.04 -42.01
C ARG A 198 21.38 18.24 -43.29
N ARG A 199 20.23 17.57 -43.45
CA ARG A 199 19.41 17.61 -44.66
C ARG A 199 18.90 19.01 -44.99
N ILE A 200 18.55 19.82 -43.98
CA ILE A 200 18.14 21.22 -44.16
C ILE A 200 19.21 22.07 -44.83
N LYS A 201 20.49 21.86 -44.46
CA LYS A 201 21.62 22.60 -45.06
C LYS A 201 21.81 22.26 -46.54
N CYS A 202 21.47 21.04 -46.92
CA CYS A 202 21.60 20.54 -48.29
C CYS A 202 20.30 20.61 -49.10
N ALA A 203 19.22 21.18 -48.54
CA ALA A 203 17.90 21.19 -49.18
C ALA A 203 17.87 22.15 -50.38
N LYS A 204 17.56 21.61 -51.56
CA LYS A 204 17.55 22.34 -52.84
C LYS A 204 16.24 23.10 -53.12
N SER A 205 15.19 22.86 -52.34
CA SER A 205 13.90 23.54 -52.49
C SER A 205 13.32 23.93 -51.13
N ASP A 206 12.57 25.03 -51.11
CA ASP A 206 11.97 25.57 -49.89
C ASP A 206 10.95 24.60 -49.30
N ARG A 207 10.14 23.94 -50.14
CA ARG A 207 9.22 22.88 -49.72
C ARG A 207 9.91 21.75 -48.96
N MET A 208 11.09 21.31 -49.42
CA MET A 208 11.84 20.25 -48.72
C MET A 208 12.44 20.76 -47.41
N ARG A 209 12.87 22.03 -47.38
CA ARG A 209 13.37 22.67 -46.15
C ARG A 209 12.28 22.74 -45.08
N GLU A 210 11.07 23.15 -45.45
CA GLU A 210 9.89 23.19 -44.56
C GLU A 210 9.53 21.80 -44.03
N LEU A 211 9.52 20.78 -44.91
CA LEU A 211 9.25 19.40 -44.49
C LEU A 211 10.27 18.90 -43.47
N TYR A 212 11.56 19.06 -43.75
CA TYR A 212 12.60 18.63 -42.81
C TYR A 212 12.57 19.42 -41.50
N GLN A 213 12.21 20.71 -41.55
CA GLN A 213 12.04 21.53 -40.35
C GLN A 213 10.89 21.04 -39.48
N ALA A 214 9.74 20.67 -40.08
CA ALA A 214 8.61 20.09 -39.37
C ALA A 214 8.98 18.75 -38.72
N MET A 215 9.68 17.87 -39.45
CA MET A 215 10.15 16.58 -38.91
C MET A 215 11.15 16.78 -37.75
N TRP A 216 12.10 17.72 -37.90
CA TRP A 216 13.05 18.07 -36.85
C TRP A 216 12.35 18.54 -35.56
N ILE A 217 11.36 19.43 -35.69
CA ILE A 217 10.57 19.92 -34.56
C ILE A 217 9.81 18.76 -33.87
N SER A 218 9.21 17.87 -34.65
CA SER A 218 8.49 16.70 -34.13
C SER A 218 9.41 15.74 -33.37
N GLU A 219 10.56 15.38 -33.94
CA GLU A 219 11.53 14.49 -33.28
C GLU A 219 12.12 15.13 -32.02
N GLN A 220 12.38 16.44 -32.05
CA GLN A 220 12.81 17.18 -30.86
C GLN A 220 11.77 17.13 -29.74
N TYR A 221 10.48 17.22 -30.06
CA TYR A 221 9.41 17.05 -29.08
C TYR A 221 9.39 15.65 -28.47
N ILE A 222 9.62 14.61 -29.28
CA ILE A 222 9.68 13.22 -28.80
C ILE A 222 10.89 13.02 -27.87
N PHE A 223 12.06 13.53 -28.28
CA PHE A 223 13.25 13.51 -27.42
C PHE A 223 12.98 14.17 -26.08
N ASP A 224 12.51 15.42 -26.09
CA ASP A 224 12.26 16.19 -24.87
C ASP A 224 11.19 15.52 -23.99
N LEU A 225 10.11 15.00 -24.59
CA LEU A 225 9.05 14.30 -23.85
C LEU A 225 9.55 13.07 -23.10
N ILE A 226 10.41 12.27 -23.73
CA ILE A 226 11.00 11.10 -23.08
C ILE A 226 11.99 11.55 -22.02
N ASN A 227 12.92 12.44 -22.37
CA ASN A 227 14.01 12.89 -21.51
C ASN A 227 13.50 13.62 -20.26
N ASP A 228 12.50 14.48 -20.38
CA ASP A 228 11.85 15.19 -19.27
C ASP A 228 11.18 14.22 -18.28
N GLY A 229 10.73 13.06 -18.77
CA GLY A 229 10.08 12.03 -17.97
C GLY A 229 11.06 11.05 -17.29
N MET A 230 12.35 11.16 -17.56
CA MET A 230 13.37 10.30 -16.96
C MET A 230 13.98 10.95 -15.70
N PRO A 231 14.48 10.15 -14.74
CA PRO A 231 15.35 10.62 -13.66
C PRO A 231 16.66 11.22 -14.18
N ASP A 232 17.29 12.07 -13.37
CA ASP A 232 18.45 12.87 -13.77
C ASP A 232 19.62 12.02 -14.29
N ARG A 233 19.87 10.85 -13.70
CA ARG A 233 20.91 9.91 -14.15
C ARG A 233 20.75 9.48 -15.61
N TYR A 234 19.53 9.44 -16.10
CA TYR A 234 19.20 8.98 -17.44
C TYR A 234 19.03 10.12 -18.44
N LYS A 235 19.03 11.39 -18.02
CA LYS A 235 18.83 12.52 -18.93
C LYS A 235 20.05 12.75 -19.81
N LEU A 236 19.80 13.03 -21.09
CA LEU A 236 20.82 13.46 -22.04
C LEU A 236 20.58 14.89 -22.50
N LYS A 237 21.66 15.56 -22.89
CA LYS A 237 21.60 16.87 -23.52
C LYS A 237 21.37 16.69 -25.02
N LEU A 238 20.31 17.31 -25.54
CA LEU A 238 19.98 17.25 -26.97
C LEU A 238 21.04 17.99 -27.81
N GLU A 239 21.59 17.30 -28.81
CA GLU A 239 22.43 17.89 -29.86
C GLU A 239 21.60 18.41 -31.03
N ASN A 240 22.11 19.42 -31.74
CA ASN A 240 21.43 20.03 -32.89
C ASN A 240 19.97 20.40 -32.58
N ARG A 241 19.78 21.13 -31.48
CA ARG A 241 18.45 21.63 -31.10
C ARG A 241 17.97 22.68 -32.12
N SER A 242 16.76 22.51 -32.61
CA SER A 242 16.02 23.51 -33.37
C SER A 242 15.60 24.66 -32.44
N TRP A 243 15.86 25.89 -32.90
CA TRP A 243 15.44 27.11 -32.22
C TRP A 243 14.19 27.74 -32.85
N HIS A 244 13.48 27.01 -33.70
CA HIS A 244 12.20 27.46 -34.26
C HIS A 244 11.17 27.79 -33.15
N ALA A 245 10.22 28.69 -33.46
CA ALA A 245 9.21 29.13 -32.51
C ALA A 245 8.36 27.97 -31.96
N ASP A 246 8.00 27.03 -32.84
CA ASP A 246 7.19 25.86 -32.50
C ASP A 246 7.99 24.68 -31.91
N ALA A 247 9.32 24.82 -31.79
CA ALA A 247 10.17 23.77 -31.26
C ALA A 247 10.02 23.64 -29.74
N SER A 248 9.91 22.40 -29.25
CA SER A 248 9.87 22.13 -27.82
C SER A 248 11.14 22.58 -27.10
N ARG A 249 11.02 22.79 -25.80
CA ARG A 249 12.13 23.11 -24.92
C ARG A 249 12.18 22.12 -23.77
N GLU A 250 13.39 21.87 -23.30
CA GLU A 250 13.67 21.06 -22.12
C GLU A 250 12.80 21.47 -20.93
N GLY A 251 12.24 20.48 -20.24
CA GLY A 251 11.33 20.63 -19.10
C GLY A 251 9.89 21.02 -19.46
N LYS A 252 9.62 21.46 -20.69
CA LYS A 252 8.28 21.95 -21.09
C LYS A 252 7.47 20.92 -21.86
N ALA A 253 8.10 19.92 -22.46
CA ALA A 253 7.41 18.95 -23.31
C ALA A 253 6.46 18.06 -22.48
N ALA A 254 6.91 17.61 -21.31
CA ALA A 254 6.08 16.82 -20.40
C ALA A 254 4.86 17.60 -19.85
N GLU A 255 5.01 18.89 -19.55
CA GLU A 255 3.90 19.74 -19.11
C GLU A 255 2.86 19.96 -20.21
N MET A 256 3.31 20.21 -21.44
CA MET A 256 2.43 20.34 -22.59
C MET A 256 1.62 19.06 -22.83
N TYR A 257 2.26 17.89 -22.74
CA TYR A 257 1.57 16.60 -22.87
C TYR A 257 0.50 16.40 -21.78
N LYS A 258 0.81 16.73 -20.52
CA LYS A 258 -0.17 16.65 -19.42
C LYS A 258 -1.38 17.56 -19.66
N LYS A 259 -1.16 18.80 -20.11
CA LYS A 259 -2.25 19.75 -20.44
C LYS A 259 -3.11 19.25 -21.60
N LEU A 260 -2.49 18.71 -22.66
CA LEU A 260 -3.20 18.12 -23.81
C LEU A 260 -4.05 16.90 -23.43
N ARG A 261 -3.57 16.08 -22.49
CA ARG A 261 -4.33 14.92 -21.98
C ARG A 261 -5.48 15.34 -21.06
N ALA A 262 -5.27 16.34 -20.20
CA ALA A 262 -6.29 16.85 -19.30
C ALA A 262 -7.44 17.59 -20.02
N GLY A 263 -7.15 18.23 -21.16
CA GLY A 263 -8.19 18.86 -21.99
C GLY A 263 -9.00 17.89 -22.87
N ARG A 264 -8.70 16.59 -22.82
CA ARG A 264 -9.41 15.53 -23.56
C ARG A 264 -10.32 14.67 -22.67
N SER A 265 -10.34 14.89 -21.35
CA SER A 265 -11.31 14.28 -20.42
C SER A 265 -12.44 15.24 -20.10
#